data_AF-A0A8X6UI26-F1
#
_entry.id   AF-A0A8X6UI26-F1
#
_cell.length_a   1.000
_cell.length_b   1.000
_cell.length_c   1.000
_cell.angle_alpha   90.00
_cell.angle_beta   90.00
_cell.angle_gamma   90.00
#
_symmetry.space_group_name_H-M   'P 1'
#
loop_
_entity.id
_entity.type
_entity.pdbx_description
1 polymer ?
#
loop_
_entity_poly.entity_id
_entity_poly.type
_entity_poly.pdbx_seq_one_letter_code
_entity_poly.pdbx_strand_id
1 'polypeptide(L)'
;MYNIKSFRDFIVLALTVERKFAWERLPVWKTSKKFSNLAGSVYNFYVKGIACRKDLIVLYDLLLLNLVQLNRKYKCRNNICILYFQEKTLSFLKDSVYLRIMNIYFWPTLQFLAYARSARGILYTFDSETILHNYFTMEQIKEKVSAIRIPAFESKFKRIASESTSSSKQQIHLPLPTNIQIKLVHIVSELGLEIKIWFYSRMNRILKYRNNFDVRNVLSWRSIGIIDRFESARNLIRNEKSQMSPRLYVACKYYFEEDAQRLYRNMSSNDQQVIRRKWERSVSMRHWYRALVNNEALDWEQISRNITEDEFFLRNYNGVPYFFTRLRGREIRYMCIATCLEFKLLRSFDVYFCLHQFHADELNNVITRLTRNQMLQIFDSFLNWPLQSKFLDVVNRFKTRLDKEIFMFLIVGLLHKLECGWKDYEYANILKIFWDEFPSYHSSFEKKQDVLDRVNYVLNSPLPF
;
A
#
# COMPACT_ATOMS: atom_id res chain seq x y z
N MET A 1 -12.61 -27.85 -30.31
CA MET A 1 -13.05 -26.96 -29.23
C MET A 1 -13.49 -27.82 -28.07
N TYR A 2 -13.03 -27.54 -26.85
CA TYR A 2 -13.48 -28.28 -25.66
C TYR A 2 -14.77 -27.64 -25.14
N ASN A 3 -15.82 -28.43 -24.94
CA ASN A 3 -17.11 -27.97 -24.42
C ASN A 3 -17.05 -27.94 -22.89
N ILE A 4 -16.55 -26.82 -22.33
CA ILE A 4 -16.40 -26.64 -20.87
C ILE A 4 -17.73 -26.15 -20.32
N LYS A 5 -18.48 -27.01 -19.63
CA LYS A 5 -19.80 -26.67 -19.07
C LYS A 5 -19.79 -26.48 -17.56
N SER A 6 -18.73 -26.94 -16.88
CA SER A 6 -18.58 -26.86 -15.44
C SER A 6 -17.13 -26.58 -15.00
N PHE A 7 -16.97 -26.16 -13.74
CA PHE A 7 -15.65 -25.96 -13.11
C PHE A 7 -14.81 -27.26 -13.06
N ARG A 8 -15.48 -28.42 -12.93
CA ARG A 8 -14.84 -29.74 -13.00
C ARG A 8 -14.25 -30.00 -14.39
N ASP A 9 -14.98 -29.65 -15.45
CA ASP A 9 -14.51 -29.81 -16.84
C ASP A 9 -13.27 -28.95 -17.12
N PHE A 10 -13.20 -27.76 -16.51
CA PHE A 10 -12.04 -26.88 -16.60
C PHE A 10 -10.81 -27.46 -15.91
N ILE A 11 -10.96 -28.01 -14.70
CA ILE A 11 -9.85 -28.66 -13.99
C ILE A 11 -9.35 -29.88 -14.77
N VAL A 12 -10.26 -30.70 -15.29
CA VAL A 12 -9.92 -31.86 -16.13
C VAL A 12 -9.17 -31.41 -17.39
N LEU A 13 -9.61 -30.32 -18.04
CA LEU A 13 -8.94 -29.79 -19.23
C LEU A 13 -7.55 -29.23 -18.93
N ALA A 14 -7.40 -28.44 -17.86
CA ALA A 14 -6.12 -27.88 -17.44
C ALA A 14 -5.09 -28.98 -17.15
N LEU A 15 -5.50 -30.03 -16.42
CA LEU A 15 -4.67 -31.20 -16.13
C LEU A 15 -4.36 -32.03 -17.38
N THR A 16 -5.30 -32.10 -18.34
CA THR A 16 -5.08 -32.80 -19.62
C THR A 16 -4.08 -32.07 -20.52
N VAL A 17 -4.11 -30.73 -20.54
CA VAL A 17 -3.14 -29.90 -21.28
C VAL A 17 -1.76 -30.00 -20.65
N GLU A 18 -1.67 -29.98 -19.32
CA GLU A 18 -0.41 -30.17 -18.60
C GLU A 18 0.20 -31.56 -18.84
N ARG A 19 -0.62 -32.63 -18.81
CA ARG A 19 -0.17 -34.00 -19.13
C ARG A 19 0.35 -34.12 -20.57
N LYS A 20 -0.32 -33.52 -21.56
CA LYS A 20 0.15 -33.52 -22.95
C LYS A 20 1.48 -32.76 -23.13
N PHE A 21 1.66 -31.65 -22.42
CA PHE A 21 2.94 -30.92 -22.42
C PHE A 21 4.09 -31.70 -21.76
N ALA A 22 3.79 -32.46 -20.71
CA ALA A 22 4.78 -33.25 -20.00
C ALA A 22 5.26 -34.49 -20.79
N TRP A 23 4.41 -35.08 -21.64
CA TRP A 23 4.72 -36.32 -22.36
C TRP A 23 5.37 -36.12 -23.73
N GLU A 24 5.07 -35.04 -24.46
CA GLU A 24 5.44 -34.98 -25.88
C GLU A 24 6.72 -34.20 -26.23
N ARG A 25 7.45 -33.60 -25.26
CA ARG A 25 8.65 -32.72 -25.52
C ARG A 25 8.52 -31.91 -26.83
N LEU A 26 7.36 -31.27 -27.04
CA LEU A 26 7.08 -30.65 -28.34
C LEU A 26 7.95 -29.41 -28.57
N PRO A 27 8.49 -29.21 -29.78
CA PRO A 27 9.22 -27.99 -30.13
C PRO A 27 8.29 -26.77 -30.04
N VAL A 28 8.81 -25.72 -29.43
CA VAL A 28 8.12 -24.50 -28.94
C VAL A 28 7.35 -23.71 -30.03
N TRP A 29 7.43 -24.07 -31.31
CA TRP A 29 6.99 -23.21 -32.42
C TRP A 29 5.62 -23.57 -33.03
N LYS A 30 5.03 -24.75 -32.76
CA LYS A 30 3.73 -25.15 -33.34
C LYS A 30 2.50 -24.96 -32.43
N THR A 31 2.65 -24.38 -31.24
CA THR A 31 1.58 -24.33 -30.21
C THR A 31 0.87 -22.98 -30.02
N SER A 32 1.27 -21.90 -30.70
CA SER A 32 0.67 -20.56 -30.45
C SER A 32 -0.83 -20.48 -30.80
N LYS A 33 -1.29 -21.16 -31.85
CA LYS A 33 -2.70 -21.14 -32.30
C LYS A 33 -3.63 -21.96 -31.41
N LYS A 34 -3.15 -23.10 -30.87
CA LYS A 34 -3.92 -23.89 -29.90
C LYS A 34 -3.97 -23.21 -28.52
N PHE A 35 -2.87 -22.57 -28.12
CA PHE A 35 -2.80 -21.82 -26.87
C PHE A 35 -3.66 -20.56 -26.89
N SER A 36 -3.65 -19.79 -27.99
CA SER A 36 -4.53 -18.62 -28.15
C SER A 36 -6.02 -19.00 -28.18
N ASN A 37 -6.39 -20.10 -28.84
CA ASN A 37 -7.76 -20.60 -28.82
C ASN A 37 -8.20 -21.11 -27.44
N LEU A 38 -7.29 -21.73 -26.68
CA LEU A 38 -7.55 -22.16 -25.30
C LEU A 38 -7.70 -20.94 -24.38
N ALA A 39 -6.78 -19.98 -24.46
CA ALA A 39 -6.84 -18.72 -23.72
C ALA A 39 -8.11 -17.93 -24.06
N GLY A 40 -8.54 -17.89 -25.33
CA GLY A 40 -9.79 -17.27 -25.77
C GLY A 40 -11.05 -17.99 -25.28
N SER A 41 -11.04 -19.32 -25.21
CA SER A 41 -12.17 -20.11 -24.68
C SER A 41 -12.31 -19.96 -23.16
N VAL A 42 -11.17 -19.95 -22.47
CA VAL A 42 -11.06 -19.70 -21.03
C VAL A 42 -11.52 -18.26 -20.71
N TYR A 43 -11.09 -17.29 -21.51
CA TYR A 43 -11.52 -15.89 -21.43
C TYR A 43 -13.05 -15.72 -21.58
N ASN A 44 -13.67 -16.36 -22.59
CA ASN A 44 -15.12 -16.26 -22.79
C ASN A 44 -15.95 -16.91 -21.68
N PHE A 45 -15.47 -18.00 -21.07
CA PHE A 45 -16.11 -18.62 -19.91
C PHE A 45 -16.05 -17.71 -18.68
N TYR A 46 -14.93 -17.00 -18.46
CA TYR A 46 -14.76 -16.06 -17.34
C TYR A 46 -15.57 -14.77 -17.48
N VAL A 47 -15.68 -14.21 -18.69
CA VAL A 47 -16.37 -12.93 -18.95
C VAL A 47 -17.89 -13.03 -18.77
N LYS A 48 -18.49 -14.19 -19.05
CA LYS A 48 -19.95 -14.38 -18.99
C LYS A 48 -20.46 -15.03 -17.70
N GLY A 49 -19.59 -15.60 -16.86
CA GLY A 49 -20.01 -16.57 -15.85
C GLY A 49 -20.00 -16.17 -14.37
N ILE A 50 -19.38 -15.06 -13.94
CA ILE A 50 -19.14 -14.83 -12.50
C ILE A 50 -19.58 -13.45 -12.02
N ALA A 51 -20.57 -13.45 -11.12
CA ALA A 51 -21.12 -12.26 -10.45
C ALA A 51 -20.47 -11.95 -9.08
N CYS A 52 -19.41 -12.65 -8.64
CA CYS A 52 -18.85 -12.45 -7.29
C CYS A 52 -17.33 -12.16 -7.26
N ARG A 53 -16.96 -11.03 -6.65
CA ARG A 53 -15.62 -10.41 -6.66
C ARG A 53 -14.55 -11.16 -5.83
N LYS A 54 -14.94 -11.97 -4.86
CA LYS A 54 -13.98 -12.64 -3.94
C LYS A 54 -13.28 -13.84 -4.59
N ASP A 55 -13.96 -14.54 -5.49
CA ASP A 55 -13.42 -15.74 -6.14
C ASP A 55 -12.38 -15.40 -7.20
N LEU A 56 -12.50 -14.23 -7.85
CA LEU A 56 -11.56 -13.76 -8.87
C LEU A 56 -10.14 -13.55 -8.32
N ILE A 57 -10.01 -13.08 -7.07
CA ILE A 57 -8.72 -12.80 -6.42
C ILE A 57 -8.04 -14.12 -6.03
N VAL A 58 -8.79 -15.07 -5.47
CA VAL A 58 -8.26 -16.40 -5.12
C VAL A 58 -7.84 -17.18 -6.36
N LEU A 59 -8.60 -17.06 -7.46
CA LEU A 59 -8.26 -17.69 -8.73
C LEU A 59 -7.02 -17.06 -9.37
N TYR A 60 -6.90 -15.74 -9.31
CA TYR A 60 -5.72 -15.01 -9.77
C TYR A 60 -4.48 -15.45 -9.00
N ASP A 61 -4.57 -15.57 -7.67
CA ASP A 61 -3.48 -16.03 -6.80
C ASP A 61 -3.02 -17.46 -7.14
N LEU A 62 -3.95 -18.37 -7.42
CA LEU A 62 -3.65 -19.75 -7.83
C LEU A 62 -3.02 -19.83 -9.23
N LEU A 63 -3.52 -19.07 -10.19
CA LEU A 63 -2.96 -18.98 -11.54
C LEU A 63 -1.55 -18.40 -11.54
N LEU A 64 -1.30 -17.38 -10.71
CA LEU A 64 0.00 -16.71 -10.61
C LEU A 64 1.08 -17.60 -9.98
N LEU A 65 0.73 -18.29 -8.89
CA LEU A 65 1.61 -19.26 -8.24
C LEU A 65 2.01 -20.37 -9.21
N ASN A 66 1.05 -20.86 -10.01
CA ASN A 66 1.31 -21.85 -11.05
C ASN A 66 2.22 -21.29 -12.16
N LEU A 67 2.00 -20.06 -12.64
CA LEU A 67 2.84 -19.46 -13.69
C LEU A 67 4.29 -19.22 -13.23
N VAL A 68 4.50 -18.78 -11.98
CA VAL A 68 5.85 -18.59 -11.41
C VAL A 68 6.57 -19.93 -11.23
N GLN A 69 5.85 -20.97 -10.79
CA GLN A 69 6.42 -22.32 -10.63
C GLN A 69 6.73 -22.99 -11.97
N LEU A 70 5.86 -22.84 -12.97
CA LEU A 70 6.09 -23.33 -14.33
C LEU A 70 7.31 -22.64 -14.97
N ASN A 71 7.46 -21.33 -14.80
CA ASN A 71 8.61 -20.58 -15.32
C ASN A 71 9.94 -21.09 -14.72
N ARG A 72 9.95 -21.37 -13.40
CA ARG A 72 11.10 -21.97 -12.70
C ARG A 72 11.37 -23.41 -13.15
N LYS A 73 10.35 -24.25 -13.27
CA LYS A 73 10.47 -25.68 -13.62
C LYS A 73 10.98 -25.88 -15.04
N TYR A 74 10.57 -25.03 -15.98
CA TYR A 74 10.91 -25.18 -17.40
C TYR A 74 12.04 -24.27 -17.89
N LYS A 75 12.70 -23.52 -16.97
CA LYS A 75 13.78 -22.57 -17.29
C LYS A 75 13.44 -21.72 -18.53
N CYS A 76 12.20 -21.24 -18.63
CA CYS A 76 11.79 -20.43 -19.76
C CYS A 76 12.59 -19.12 -19.71
N ARG A 77 13.55 -18.96 -20.63
CA ARG A 77 14.47 -17.82 -20.63
C ARG A 77 13.78 -16.47 -20.87
N ASN A 78 12.54 -16.47 -21.35
CA ASN A 78 11.78 -15.26 -21.59
C ASN A 78 10.46 -15.28 -20.78
N ASN A 79 10.26 -14.28 -19.92
CA ASN A 79 9.07 -14.05 -19.07
C ASN A 79 7.76 -13.79 -19.86
N ILE A 80 7.67 -14.21 -21.12
CA ILE A 80 6.63 -13.86 -22.10
C ILE A 80 5.24 -14.26 -21.61
N CYS A 81 5.07 -15.43 -21.00
CA CYS A 81 3.75 -15.88 -20.52
C CYS A 81 3.23 -15.05 -19.34
N ILE A 82 4.11 -14.60 -18.45
CA ILE A 82 3.74 -13.76 -17.29
C ILE A 82 3.43 -12.35 -17.77
N LEU A 83 4.26 -11.80 -18.66
CA LEU A 83 4.08 -10.45 -19.23
C LEU A 83 2.81 -10.35 -20.08
N TYR A 84 2.52 -11.34 -20.93
CA TYR A 84 1.31 -11.36 -21.77
C TYR A 84 0.03 -11.44 -20.93
N PHE A 85 0.03 -12.25 -19.86
CA PHE A 85 -1.11 -12.37 -18.96
C PHE A 85 -1.32 -11.10 -18.12
N GLN A 86 -0.23 -10.48 -17.65
CA GLN A 86 -0.26 -9.17 -16.99
C GLN A 86 -0.82 -8.10 -17.92
N GLU A 87 -0.36 -8.00 -19.16
CA GLU A 87 -0.76 -6.97 -20.12
C GLU A 87 -2.25 -7.04 -20.48
N LYS A 88 -2.79 -8.24 -20.73
CA LYS A 88 -4.23 -8.44 -21.03
C LYS A 88 -5.13 -8.22 -19.82
N THR A 89 -4.67 -8.55 -18.62
CA THR A 89 -5.40 -8.24 -17.38
C THR A 89 -5.36 -6.74 -17.09
N LEU A 90 -4.23 -6.08 -17.37
CA LEU A 90 -4.03 -4.64 -17.24
C LEU A 90 -4.89 -3.82 -18.20
N SER A 91 -5.12 -4.29 -19.43
CA SER A 91 -5.98 -3.55 -20.37
C SER A 91 -7.44 -3.55 -19.94
N PHE A 92 -7.92 -4.62 -19.31
CA PHE A 92 -9.31 -4.75 -18.85
C PHE A 92 -9.60 -3.95 -17.56
N LEU A 93 -8.63 -3.87 -16.63
CA LEU A 93 -8.81 -3.14 -15.36
C LEU A 93 -8.79 -1.60 -15.53
N LYS A 94 -8.29 -1.08 -16.65
CA LYS A 94 -8.22 0.37 -16.96
C LYS A 94 -9.59 1.03 -17.23
N ASP A 95 -10.61 0.24 -17.59
CA ASP A 95 -11.91 0.76 -18.04
C ASP A 95 -12.97 0.87 -16.93
N SER A 96 -12.63 0.47 -15.70
CA SER A 96 -13.49 0.63 -14.53
C SER A 96 -13.29 2.00 -13.87
N VAL A 97 -14.33 2.84 -13.88
CA VAL A 97 -14.38 4.17 -13.25
C VAL A 97 -14.03 4.12 -11.75
N TYR A 98 -14.39 3.04 -11.07
CA TYR A 98 -14.08 2.84 -9.65
C TYR A 98 -12.61 2.40 -9.40
N LEU A 99 -11.97 1.75 -10.38
CA LEU A 99 -10.54 1.40 -10.34
C LEU A 99 -9.62 2.58 -10.68
N ARG A 100 -10.11 3.59 -11.42
CA ARG A 100 -9.35 4.84 -11.65
C ARG A 100 -9.18 5.68 -10.37
N ILE A 101 -10.10 5.60 -9.40
CA ILE A 101 -9.97 6.37 -8.16
C ILE A 101 -9.18 5.60 -7.09
N MET A 102 -9.21 4.26 -7.12
CA MET A 102 -8.61 3.39 -6.11
C MET A 102 -7.29 2.73 -6.52
N ASN A 103 -6.87 2.79 -7.79
CA ASN A 103 -5.81 1.90 -8.31
C ASN A 103 -4.92 2.51 -9.42
N ILE A 104 -4.45 3.75 -9.22
CA ILE A 104 -3.54 4.41 -10.17
C ILE A 104 -2.09 4.32 -9.68
N TYR A 105 -1.35 3.40 -10.33
CA TYR A 105 0.12 3.27 -10.53
C TYR A 105 1.08 2.92 -9.37
N PHE A 106 0.62 2.34 -8.27
CA PHE A 106 1.52 1.58 -7.39
C PHE A 106 1.17 0.10 -7.45
N TRP A 107 1.87 -0.65 -8.30
CA TRP A 107 1.85 -2.10 -8.29
C TRP A 107 3.14 -2.57 -7.62
N PRO A 108 3.09 -2.94 -6.33
CA PRO A 108 4.24 -3.60 -5.72
C PRO A 108 4.55 -4.85 -6.51
N THR A 109 5.80 -5.29 -6.45
CA THR A 109 6.14 -6.60 -6.98
C THR A 109 5.23 -7.66 -6.35
N LEU A 110 4.89 -8.70 -7.10
CA LEU A 110 4.07 -9.79 -6.56
C LEU A 110 4.69 -10.41 -5.30
N GLN A 111 6.02 -10.44 -5.28
CA GLN A 111 6.81 -10.85 -4.13
C GLN A 111 6.53 -9.96 -2.91
N PHE A 112 6.53 -8.64 -3.08
CA PHE A 112 6.18 -7.70 -2.02
C PHE A 112 4.75 -7.92 -1.52
N LEU A 113 3.77 -8.07 -2.42
CA LEU A 113 2.38 -8.31 -2.03
C LEU A 113 2.24 -9.59 -1.20
N ALA A 114 2.96 -10.64 -1.59
CA ALA A 114 3.01 -11.89 -0.83
C ALA A 114 3.65 -11.69 0.54
N TYR A 115 4.73 -10.91 0.64
CA TYR A 115 5.35 -10.60 1.93
C TYR A 115 4.46 -9.75 2.83
N ALA A 116 3.88 -8.67 2.34
CA ALA A 116 2.97 -7.82 3.11
C ALA A 116 1.77 -8.62 3.64
N ARG A 117 1.20 -9.51 2.81
CA ARG A 117 0.12 -10.40 3.24
C ARG A 117 0.55 -11.37 4.33
N SER A 118 1.73 -11.97 4.19
CA SER A 118 2.28 -12.93 5.15
C SER A 118 2.63 -12.24 6.48
N ALA A 119 3.29 -11.08 6.39
CA ALA A 119 3.61 -10.20 7.51
C ALA A 119 2.36 -9.81 8.30
N ARG A 120 1.27 -9.44 7.63
CA ARG A 120 -0.02 -9.19 8.29
C ARG A 120 -0.54 -10.42 9.03
N GLY A 121 -0.44 -11.60 8.43
CA GLY A 121 -0.82 -12.86 9.07
C GLY A 121 -0.04 -13.10 10.38
N ILE A 122 1.28 -12.86 10.35
CA ILE A 122 2.16 -12.95 11.52
C ILE A 122 1.77 -11.90 12.57
N LEU A 123 1.58 -10.66 12.15
CA LEU A 123 1.20 -9.55 13.04
C LEU A 123 -0.08 -9.85 13.82
N TYR A 124 -1.05 -10.52 13.19
CA TYR A 124 -2.31 -10.91 13.84
C TYR A 124 -2.21 -12.14 14.75
N THR A 125 -1.04 -12.78 14.84
CA THR A 125 -0.76 -13.80 15.87
C THR A 125 -0.39 -13.21 17.22
N PHE A 126 -0.05 -11.92 17.26
CA PHE A 126 0.11 -11.16 18.50
C PHE A 126 -1.26 -10.74 19.03
N ASP A 127 -1.38 -10.59 20.34
CA ASP A 127 -2.58 -10.03 20.95
C ASP A 127 -2.70 -8.52 20.64
N SER A 128 -3.92 -7.99 20.73
CA SER A 128 -4.21 -6.59 20.40
C SER A 128 -3.41 -5.58 21.22
N GLU A 129 -3.09 -5.89 22.48
CA GLU A 129 -2.35 -5.00 23.36
C GLU A 129 -0.89 -4.91 22.90
N THR A 130 -0.26 -6.06 22.65
CA THR A 130 1.09 -6.15 22.08
C THR A 130 1.19 -5.39 20.76
N ILE A 131 0.18 -5.53 19.88
CA ILE A 131 0.13 -4.79 18.60
C ILE A 131 0.00 -3.28 18.83
N LEU A 132 -0.92 -2.84 19.70
CA LEU A 132 -1.22 -1.41 19.91
C LEU A 132 -0.05 -0.65 20.53
N HIS A 133 0.63 -1.30 21.46
CA HIS A 133 1.77 -0.69 22.13
C HIS A 133 3.08 -0.88 21.35
N ASN A 134 3.05 -1.68 20.28
CA ASN A 134 4.22 -2.02 19.48
C ASN A 134 5.36 -2.52 20.39
N TYR A 135 5.00 -3.32 21.41
CA TYR A 135 5.94 -3.89 22.38
C TYR A 135 6.67 -5.11 21.84
N PHE A 136 6.38 -5.52 20.61
CA PHE A 136 7.08 -6.67 20.06
C PHE A 136 8.53 -6.31 19.71
N THR A 137 9.48 -7.00 20.33
CA THR A 137 10.91 -6.87 20.01
C THR A 137 11.20 -7.55 18.68
N MET A 138 12.32 -7.17 18.05
CA MET A 138 12.77 -7.85 16.82
C MET A 138 12.95 -9.36 17.04
N GLU A 139 13.30 -9.78 18.26
CA GLU A 139 13.45 -11.16 18.69
C GLU A 139 12.10 -11.89 18.71
N GLN A 140 11.05 -11.27 19.22
CA GLN A 140 9.69 -11.84 19.20
C GLN A 140 9.15 -11.96 17.77
N ILE A 141 9.43 -10.99 16.89
CA ILE A 141 9.08 -11.12 15.47
C ILE A 141 9.87 -12.27 14.83
N LYS A 142 11.18 -12.37 15.06
CA LYS A 142 12.04 -13.45 14.54
C LYS A 142 11.53 -14.82 15.00
N GLU A 143 11.14 -14.95 16.27
CA GLU A 143 10.56 -16.18 16.81
C GLU A 143 9.29 -16.57 16.04
N LYS A 144 8.32 -15.66 15.92
CA LYS A 144 7.07 -15.93 15.17
C LYS A 144 7.32 -16.24 13.70
N VAL A 145 8.26 -15.55 13.06
CA VAL A 145 8.61 -15.78 11.65
C VAL A 145 9.30 -17.14 11.46
N SER A 146 10.23 -17.50 12.34
CA SER A 146 10.93 -18.79 12.30
C SER A 146 10.01 -19.97 12.62
N ALA A 147 8.92 -19.74 13.37
CA ALA A 147 7.88 -20.73 13.62
C ALA A 147 6.98 -20.98 12.41
N ILE A 148 7.04 -20.16 11.35
CA ILE A 148 6.25 -20.39 10.15
C ILE A 148 6.73 -21.66 9.46
N ARG A 149 5.75 -22.47 9.11
CA ARG A 149 5.93 -23.79 8.51
C ARG A 149 5.19 -23.79 7.18
N ILE A 150 5.92 -23.80 6.06
CA ILE A 150 5.27 -23.97 4.76
C ILE A 150 4.91 -25.47 4.64
N PRO A 151 3.65 -25.83 4.37
CA PRO A 151 3.32 -27.21 4.03
C PRO A 151 4.16 -27.64 2.83
N ALA A 152 4.93 -28.75 2.92
CA ALA A 152 5.69 -29.22 1.77
C ALA A 152 4.74 -29.42 0.59
N PHE A 153 4.94 -28.60 -0.45
CA PHE A 153 4.10 -28.56 -1.66
C PHE A 153 4.10 -29.91 -2.39
N GLU A 154 5.12 -30.76 -2.14
CA GLU A 154 5.19 -32.12 -2.66
C GLU A 154 3.98 -32.98 -2.29
N SER A 155 3.39 -32.78 -1.11
CA SER A 155 2.31 -33.64 -0.63
C SER A 155 1.01 -33.48 -1.43
N LYS A 156 0.74 -32.28 -1.98
CA LYS A 156 -0.48 -32.00 -2.75
C LYS A 156 -0.36 -32.46 -4.21
N PHE A 157 0.82 -32.36 -4.81
CA PHE A 157 1.11 -32.93 -6.14
C PHE A 157 1.21 -34.46 -6.10
N LYS A 158 1.87 -35.04 -5.07
CA LYS A 158 1.87 -36.50 -4.87
C LYS A 158 0.45 -37.02 -4.62
N ARG A 159 -0.42 -36.30 -3.90
CA ARG A 159 -1.82 -36.70 -3.67
C ARG A 159 -2.70 -36.68 -4.94
N ILE A 160 -2.37 -35.89 -5.96
CA ILE A 160 -3.05 -35.92 -7.27
C ILE A 160 -2.41 -36.99 -8.19
N ALA A 161 -1.13 -37.34 -7.96
CA ALA A 161 -0.44 -38.41 -8.68
C ALA A 161 -0.65 -39.81 -8.07
N SER A 162 -1.02 -39.91 -6.79
CA SER A 162 -1.29 -41.15 -6.07
C SER A 162 -2.63 -41.09 -5.32
N GLU A 163 -3.71 -41.35 -6.07
CA GLU A 163 -5.02 -41.70 -5.51
C GLU A 163 -5.07 -43.15 -5.00
N SER A 164 -3.98 -43.90 -5.06
CA SER A 164 -3.91 -45.28 -4.57
C SER A 164 -2.74 -45.44 -3.60
N THR A 165 -2.98 -45.10 -2.32
CA THR A 165 -2.46 -45.79 -1.11
C THR A 165 -2.76 -44.95 0.13
N SER A 166 -3.58 -45.52 1.00
CA SER A 166 -3.99 -45.03 2.31
C SER A 166 -2.94 -45.37 3.35
N SER A 167 -1.98 -44.47 3.55
CA SER A 167 -1.06 -44.52 4.71
C SER A 167 -0.67 -43.10 5.11
N SER A 168 -0.65 -42.89 6.43
CA SER A 168 -0.48 -41.64 7.17
C SER A 168 0.50 -40.64 6.55
N LYS A 169 -0.02 -39.61 5.88
CA LYS A 169 0.78 -38.50 5.33
C LYS A 169 1.17 -37.54 6.45
N GLN A 170 2.32 -37.79 7.08
CA GLN A 170 3.00 -36.75 7.87
C GLN A 170 3.26 -35.54 6.95
N GLN A 171 2.65 -34.41 7.25
CA GLN A 171 2.93 -33.16 6.55
C GLN A 171 4.33 -32.71 6.95
N ILE A 172 5.32 -32.97 6.10
CA ILE A 172 6.65 -32.38 6.26
C ILE A 172 6.48 -30.87 6.10
N HIS A 173 6.81 -30.12 7.13
CA HIS A 173 6.81 -28.67 7.10
C HIS A 173 8.25 -28.19 6.99
N LEU A 174 8.57 -27.48 5.91
CA LEU A 174 9.90 -26.89 5.76
C LEU A 174 9.91 -25.48 6.37
N PRO A 175 10.98 -25.11 7.10
CA PRO A 175 11.18 -23.73 7.54
C PRO A 175 11.35 -22.81 6.33
N LEU A 176 10.97 -21.54 6.49
CA LEU A 176 11.22 -20.52 5.48
C LEU A 176 12.74 -20.35 5.25
N PRO A 177 13.21 -20.10 4.02
CA PRO A 177 14.58 -19.67 3.79
C PRO A 177 14.95 -18.42 4.61
N THR A 178 16.18 -18.37 5.15
CA THR A 178 16.66 -17.30 6.06
C THR A 178 16.48 -15.90 5.48
N ASN A 179 16.78 -15.71 4.19
CA ASN A 179 16.60 -14.44 3.51
C ASN A 179 15.13 -13.98 3.47
N ILE A 180 14.19 -14.90 3.31
CA ILE A 180 12.76 -14.61 3.37
C ILE A 180 12.34 -14.28 4.80
N GLN A 181 12.87 -15.00 5.79
CA GLN A 181 12.59 -14.69 7.20
C GLN A 181 13.03 -13.27 7.56
N ILE A 182 14.26 -12.88 7.19
CA ILE A 182 14.78 -11.52 7.42
C ILE A 182 13.85 -10.48 6.80
N LYS A 183 13.46 -10.65 5.53
CA LYS A 183 12.54 -9.72 4.84
C LYS A 183 11.18 -9.63 5.53
N LEU A 184 10.62 -10.77 5.96
CA LEU A 184 9.34 -10.79 6.68
C LEU A 184 9.43 -10.10 8.03
N VAL A 185 10.52 -10.31 8.79
CA VAL A 185 10.72 -9.63 10.08
C VAL A 185 10.70 -8.12 9.89
N HIS A 186 11.43 -7.60 8.90
CA HIS A 186 11.42 -6.17 8.60
C HIS A 186 10.04 -5.66 8.20
N ILE A 187 9.32 -6.37 7.33
CA ILE A 187 7.98 -5.94 6.91
C ILE A 187 7.01 -5.97 8.09
N VAL A 188 7.05 -6.98 8.98
CA VAL A 188 6.21 -7.00 10.20
C VAL A 188 6.52 -5.78 11.08
N SER A 189 7.80 -5.42 11.23
CA SER A 189 8.21 -4.22 11.95
C SER A 189 7.61 -2.95 11.33
N GLU A 190 7.66 -2.80 10.00
CA GLU A 190 7.06 -1.66 9.29
C GLU A 190 5.54 -1.61 9.44
N LEU A 191 4.85 -2.76 9.39
CA LEU A 191 3.41 -2.82 9.66
C LEU A 191 3.08 -2.39 11.10
N GLY A 192 3.92 -2.79 12.07
CA GLY A 192 3.84 -2.34 13.46
C GLY A 192 3.99 -0.83 13.60
N LEU A 193 4.98 -0.27 12.91
CA LEU A 193 5.21 1.17 12.88
C LEU A 193 4.03 1.92 12.25
N GLU A 194 3.45 1.43 11.15
CA GLU A 194 2.27 2.06 10.55
C GLU A 194 1.05 2.03 11.48
N ILE A 195 0.85 0.93 12.23
CA ILE A 195 -0.15 0.83 13.30
C ILE A 195 0.11 1.89 14.37
N LYS A 196 1.34 1.94 14.88
CA LYS A 196 1.76 2.90 15.90
C LYS A 196 1.52 4.32 15.39
N ILE A 197 1.99 4.67 14.21
CA ILE A 197 1.78 5.99 13.61
C ILE A 197 0.29 6.28 13.51
N TRP A 198 -0.53 5.36 12.99
CA TRP A 198 -1.96 5.62 12.84
C TRP A 198 -2.66 5.87 14.19
N PHE A 199 -2.35 5.05 15.20
CA PHE A 199 -2.95 5.17 16.53
C PHE A 199 -2.43 6.39 17.32
N TYR A 200 -1.10 6.60 17.35
CA TYR A 200 -0.46 7.69 18.09
C TYR A 200 -0.65 9.04 17.44
N SER A 201 -0.60 9.12 16.11
CA SER A 201 -0.60 10.43 15.44
C SER A 201 -1.85 11.23 15.75
N ARG A 202 -3.00 10.57 16.00
CA ARG A 202 -4.28 11.29 16.05
C ARG A 202 -5.48 10.52 16.64
N MET A 203 -5.34 9.24 17.00
CA MET A 203 -6.44 8.40 17.54
C MET A 203 -6.34 8.16 19.06
N ASN A 204 -5.26 8.58 19.73
CA ASN A 204 -5.01 8.33 21.15
C ASN A 204 -6.18 8.69 22.09
N ARG A 205 -7.02 9.68 21.73
CA ARG A 205 -8.22 10.02 22.52
C ARG A 205 -9.33 8.96 22.44
N ILE A 206 -9.47 8.29 21.30
CA ILE A 206 -10.42 7.17 21.11
C ILE A 206 -9.89 5.94 21.85
N LEU A 207 -8.57 5.76 21.82
CA LEU A 207 -7.86 4.71 22.52
C LEU A 207 -7.72 4.94 24.03
N LYS A 208 -8.42 5.90 24.65
CA LYS A 208 -8.52 5.90 26.12
C LYS A 208 -9.49 4.82 26.62
N TYR A 209 -10.27 4.23 25.72
CA TYR A 209 -11.30 3.24 26.03
C TYR A 209 -10.92 1.83 25.51
N ARG A 210 -9.63 1.44 25.63
CA ARG A 210 -9.02 0.27 24.95
C ARG A 210 -9.57 -1.09 25.34
N ASN A 211 -10.19 -1.22 26.51
CA ASN A 211 -10.32 -2.51 27.19
C ASN A 211 -11.10 -3.59 26.39
N ASN A 212 -11.82 -3.21 25.32
CA ASN A 212 -12.56 -4.13 24.45
C ASN A 212 -12.22 -4.01 22.94
N PHE A 213 -11.04 -3.50 22.61
CA PHE A 213 -10.67 -3.18 21.23
C PHE A 213 -9.92 -4.32 20.53
N ASP A 214 -10.58 -5.06 19.64
CA ASP A 214 -9.90 -6.00 18.75
C ASP A 214 -9.37 -5.28 17.51
N VAL A 215 -8.05 -5.04 17.49
CA VAL A 215 -7.33 -4.38 16.40
C VAL A 215 -7.58 -5.08 15.06
N ARG A 216 -7.74 -6.41 15.07
CA ARG A 216 -7.90 -7.22 13.86
C ARG A 216 -9.22 -6.95 13.15
N ASN A 217 -10.26 -6.58 13.91
CA ASN A 217 -11.58 -6.27 13.38
C ASN A 217 -11.68 -4.82 12.89
N VAL A 218 -10.77 -3.94 13.32
CA VAL A 218 -10.77 -2.53 12.91
C VAL A 218 -9.83 -2.28 11.74
N LEU A 219 -8.62 -2.84 11.78
CA LEU A 219 -7.63 -2.60 10.75
C LEU A 219 -7.99 -3.24 9.41
N SER A 220 -8.24 -2.36 8.44
CA SER A 220 -8.25 -2.70 7.03
C SER A 220 -6.90 -2.37 6.42
N TRP A 221 -6.41 -3.25 5.54
CA TRP A 221 -5.11 -3.09 4.89
C TRP A 221 -5.29 -2.95 3.40
N ARG A 222 -4.51 -2.05 2.81
CA ARG A 222 -4.29 -2.01 1.36
C ARG A 222 -3.38 -3.16 0.96
N SER A 223 -3.48 -3.58 -0.30
CA SER A 223 -2.62 -4.63 -0.88
C SER A 223 -1.13 -4.33 -0.68
N ILE A 224 -0.80 -3.05 -0.61
CA ILE A 224 0.55 -2.52 -0.56
C ILE A 224 1.17 -2.48 0.85
N GLY A 225 0.53 -3.12 1.84
CA GLY A 225 1.10 -3.21 3.18
C GLY A 225 1.02 -1.90 3.98
N ILE A 226 0.02 -1.05 3.71
CA ILE A 226 -0.32 0.09 4.57
C ILE A 226 -1.76 -0.01 5.03
N ILE A 227 -2.08 0.62 6.16
CA ILE A 227 -3.43 0.67 6.67
C ILE A 227 -4.31 1.46 5.69
N ASP A 228 -5.43 0.87 5.29
CA ASP A 228 -6.49 1.62 4.63
C ASP A 228 -7.25 2.40 5.69
N ARG A 229 -6.80 3.65 5.91
CA ARG A 229 -7.27 4.46 7.03
C ARG A 229 -8.74 4.83 6.93
N PHE A 230 -9.26 5.02 5.73
CA PHE A 230 -10.68 5.32 5.55
C PHE A 230 -11.54 4.11 5.91
N GLU A 231 -11.22 2.93 5.38
CA GLU A 231 -11.98 1.72 5.71
C GLU A 231 -11.79 1.33 7.19
N SER A 232 -10.58 1.49 7.74
CA SER A 232 -10.32 1.23 9.16
C SER A 232 -11.09 2.21 10.06
N ALA A 233 -11.19 3.48 9.68
CA ALA A 233 -12.02 4.45 10.38
C ALA A 233 -13.51 4.13 10.27
N ARG A 234 -13.99 3.64 9.11
CA ARG A 234 -15.38 3.15 8.97
C ARG A 234 -15.64 1.93 9.84
N ASN A 235 -14.72 0.97 9.90
CA ASN A 235 -14.83 -0.19 10.79
C ASN A 235 -14.90 0.23 12.25
N LEU A 236 -14.09 1.21 12.65
CA LEU A 236 -14.11 1.81 13.98
C LEU A 236 -15.48 2.47 14.28
N ILE A 237 -16.04 3.21 13.32
CA ILE A 237 -17.36 3.84 13.41
C ILE A 237 -18.48 2.81 13.47
N ARG A 238 -18.37 1.68 12.76
CA ARG A 238 -19.39 0.62 12.76
C ARG A 238 -19.33 -0.26 14.00
N ASN A 239 -18.24 -0.22 14.76
CA ASN A 239 -18.09 -1.03 15.96
C ASN A 239 -18.99 -0.52 17.10
N GLU A 240 -20.17 -1.13 17.23
CA GLU A 240 -21.17 -0.80 18.25
C GLU A 240 -20.71 -1.04 19.68
N LYS A 241 -19.66 -1.85 19.90
CA LYS A 241 -19.05 -2.04 21.22
C LYS A 241 -18.29 -0.79 21.70
N SER A 242 -18.00 0.15 20.79
CA SER A 242 -17.32 1.40 21.12
C SER A 242 -18.33 2.49 21.50
N GLN A 243 -17.96 3.34 22.45
CA GLN A 243 -18.77 4.49 22.86
C GLN A 243 -19.09 5.42 21.67
N MET A 244 -20.27 6.03 21.71
CA MET A 244 -20.78 6.88 20.61
C MET A 244 -19.89 8.11 20.37
N SER A 245 -19.40 8.75 21.44
CA SER A 245 -18.61 9.98 21.36
C SER A 245 -17.27 9.81 20.61
N PRO A 246 -16.44 8.78 20.91
CA PRO A 246 -15.29 8.46 20.10
C PRO A 246 -15.62 8.14 18.63
N ARG A 247 -16.69 7.38 18.37
CA ARG A 247 -17.13 7.06 16.99
C ARG A 247 -17.48 8.34 16.22
N LEU A 248 -18.21 9.26 16.85
CA LEU A 248 -18.55 10.55 16.24
C LEU A 248 -17.30 11.37 15.95
N TYR A 249 -16.34 11.43 16.88
CA TYR A 249 -15.08 12.13 16.65
C TYR A 249 -14.31 11.56 15.45
N VAL A 250 -14.28 10.23 15.27
CA VAL A 250 -13.68 9.58 14.09
C VAL A 250 -14.43 9.98 12.81
N ALA A 251 -15.76 9.91 12.82
CA ALA A 251 -16.60 10.26 11.68
C ALA A 251 -16.33 11.70 11.21
N CYS A 252 -16.30 12.64 12.15
CA CYS A 252 -15.96 14.03 11.88
C CYS A 252 -14.52 14.21 11.34
N LYS A 253 -13.55 13.50 11.92
CA LYS A 253 -12.13 13.62 11.53
C LYS A 253 -11.81 13.09 10.13
N TYR A 254 -12.56 12.08 9.70
CA TYR A 254 -12.47 11.49 8.36
C TYR A 254 -13.51 12.04 7.39
N TYR A 255 -14.32 13.01 7.81
CA TYR A 255 -15.38 13.61 7.02
C TYR A 255 -16.43 12.65 6.46
N PHE A 256 -16.81 11.65 7.27
CA PHE A 256 -17.96 10.82 6.99
C PHE A 256 -19.23 11.51 7.48
N GLU A 257 -19.72 12.47 6.67
CA GLU A 257 -20.83 13.37 7.01
C GLU A 257 -22.10 12.63 7.46
N GLU A 258 -22.56 11.66 6.67
CA GLU A 258 -23.76 10.86 6.98
C GLU A 258 -23.59 10.08 8.30
N ASP A 259 -22.41 9.47 8.49
CA ASP A 259 -22.09 8.74 9.71
C ASP A 259 -22.06 9.69 10.92
N ALA A 260 -21.49 10.89 10.77
CA ALA A 260 -21.42 11.89 11.83
C ALA A 260 -22.82 12.39 12.23
N GLN A 261 -23.67 12.73 11.25
CA GLN A 261 -25.05 13.14 11.48
C GLN A 261 -25.85 12.05 12.19
N ARG A 262 -25.77 10.81 11.69
CA ARG A 262 -26.45 9.66 12.29
C ARG A 262 -25.99 9.41 13.72
N LEU A 263 -24.69 9.40 13.97
CA LEU A 263 -24.13 9.17 15.31
C LEU A 263 -24.57 10.28 16.28
N TYR A 264 -24.52 11.55 15.86
CA TYR A 264 -24.92 12.67 16.71
C TYR A 264 -26.42 12.62 17.07
N ARG A 265 -27.30 12.34 16.10
CA ARG A 265 -28.75 12.20 16.34
C ARG A 265 -29.10 11.05 17.29
N ASN A 266 -28.31 9.97 17.25
CA ASN A 266 -28.51 8.80 18.10
C ASN A 266 -27.88 8.94 19.51
N MET A 267 -27.22 10.06 19.82
CA MET A 267 -26.70 10.33 21.16
C MET A 267 -27.79 10.79 22.12
N SER A 268 -27.57 10.53 23.41
CA SER A 268 -28.39 11.12 24.47
C SER A 268 -28.25 12.66 24.48
N SER A 269 -29.29 13.37 24.93
CA SER A 269 -29.24 14.83 25.07
C SER A 269 -28.09 15.30 25.97
N ASN A 270 -27.75 14.52 27.00
CA ASN A 270 -26.61 14.81 27.89
C ASN A 270 -25.28 14.72 27.13
N ASP A 271 -25.08 13.67 26.33
CA ASP A 271 -23.86 13.50 25.53
C ASP A 271 -23.74 14.61 24.47
N GLN A 272 -24.85 14.95 23.81
CA GLN A 272 -24.90 16.06 22.85
C GLN A 272 -24.51 17.39 23.52
N GLN A 273 -25.01 17.66 24.73
CA GLN A 273 -24.67 18.88 25.47
C GLN A 273 -23.17 18.93 25.84
N VAL A 274 -22.58 17.79 26.26
CA VAL A 274 -21.14 17.69 26.54
C VAL A 274 -20.32 17.96 25.27
N ILE A 275 -20.72 17.36 24.15
CA ILE A 275 -20.07 17.58 22.85
C ILE A 275 -20.18 19.04 22.42
N ARG A 276 -21.36 19.65 22.53
CA ARG A 276 -21.63 21.05 22.18
C ARG A 276 -20.65 21.99 22.89
N ARG A 277 -20.57 21.91 24.22
CA ARG A 277 -19.66 22.74 25.05
C ARG A 277 -18.19 22.55 24.68
N LYS A 278 -17.80 21.31 24.34
CA LYS A 278 -16.41 20.98 23.99
C LYS A 278 -16.03 21.46 22.60
N TRP A 279 -16.93 21.35 21.63
CA TRP A 279 -16.63 21.56 20.21
C TRP A 279 -16.78 23.02 19.79
N GLU A 280 -17.66 23.78 20.45
CA GLU A 280 -17.80 25.23 20.23
C GLU A 280 -16.45 25.96 20.37
N ARG A 281 -15.62 25.52 21.32
CA ARG A 281 -14.28 26.07 21.60
C ARG A 281 -13.18 25.47 20.72
N SER A 282 -13.46 24.37 20.00
CA SER A 282 -12.45 23.66 19.22
C SER A 282 -12.47 24.16 17.78
N VAL A 283 -11.46 24.91 17.38
CA VAL A 283 -11.31 25.45 16.02
C VAL A 283 -11.52 24.37 14.94
N SER A 284 -10.88 23.21 15.10
CA SER A 284 -10.99 22.08 14.16
C SER A 284 -12.32 21.32 14.18
N MET A 285 -13.21 21.59 15.14
CA MET A 285 -14.54 20.98 15.20
C MET A 285 -15.66 22.00 15.01
N ARG A 286 -15.33 23.29 14.81
CA ARG A 286 -16.33 24.36 14.73
C ARG A 286 -17.26 24.21 13.53
N HIS A 287 -16.75 23.75 12.38
CA HIS A 287 -17.60 23.47 11.22
C HIS A 287 -18.53 22.29 11.46
N TRP A 288 -18.07 21.25 12.16
CA TRP A 288 -18.93 20.14 12.60
C TRP A 288 -19.95 20.57 13.62
N TYR A 289 -19.58 21.48 14.54
CA TYR A 289 -20.53 22.08 15.47
C TYR A 289 -21.67 22.76 14.72
N ARG A 290 -21.36 23.64 13.76
CA ARG A 290 -22.39 24.30 12.93
C ARG A 290 -23.24 23.28 12.18
N ALA A 291 -22.60 22.30 11.53
CA ALA A 291 -23.33 21.34 10.72
C ALA A 291 -24.24 20.40 11.53
N LEU A 292 -23.78 19.93 12.69
CA LEU A 292 -24.50 18.94 13.49
C LEU A 292 -25.45 19.58 14.51
N VAL A 293 -25.07 20.72 15.10
CA VAL A 293 -25.83 21.38 16.17
C VAL A 293 -26.82 22.39 15.58
N ASN A 294 -26.39 23.19 14.61
CA ASN A 294 -27.24 24.20 13.97
C ASN A 294 -27.96 23.68 12.72
N ASN A 295 -27.70 22.41 12.33
CA ASN A 295 -28.25 21.78 11.12
C ASN A 295 -27.91 22.57 9.84
N GLU A 296 -26.73 23.20 9.81
CA GLU A 296 -26.20 23.91 8.64
C GLU A 296 -25.55 22.93 7.64
N ALA A 297 -25.58 23.24 6.35
CA ALA A 297 -24.79 22.49 5.38
C ALA A 297 -23.28 22.75 5.61
N LEU A 298 -22.43 21.75 5.35
CA LEU A 298 -20.98 21.96 5.37
C LEU A 298 -20.58 22.89 4.22
N ASP A 299 -20.15 24.10 4.57
CA ASP A 299 -19.54 25.03 3.63
C ASP A 299 -18.09 24.60 3.33
N TRP A 300 -17.95 23.76 2.30
CA TRP A 300 -16.65 23.27 1.85
C TRP A 300 -15.71 24.38 1.40
N GLU A 301 -16.24 25.49 0.87
CA GLU A 301 -15.41 26.61 0.43
C GLU A 301 -14.80 27.33 1.64
N GLN A 302 -15.61 27.60 2.66
CA GLN A 302 -15.12 28.17 3.91
C GLN A 302 -14.16 27.21 4.62
N ILE A 303 -14.45 25.91 4.65
CA ILE A 303 -13.53 24.90 5.18
C ILE A 303 -12.19 24.94 4.44
N SER A 304 -12.21 25.16 3.11
CA SER A 304 -11.01 25.28 2.30
C SER A 304 -10.18 26.51 2.63
N ARG A 305 -10.83 27.66 2.80
CA ARG A 305 -10.16 28.89 3.23
C ARG A 305 -9.55 28.74 4.62
N ASN A 306 -10.29 28.15 5.55
CA ASN A 306 -9.79 27.88 6.91
C ASN A 306 -8.57 26.93 6.90
N ILE A 307 -8.52 25.96 5.97
CA ILE A 307 -7.35 25.08 5.81
C ILE A 307 -6.10 25.87 5.42
N THR A 308 -6.25 26.83 4.53
CA THR A 308 -5.12 27.63 4.05
C THR A 308 -4.67 28.67 5.07
N GLU A 309 -5.56 29.09 5.97
CA GLU A 309 -5.33 30.18 6.91
C GLU A 309 -4.99 29.72 8.34
N ASP A 310 -5.36 28.49 8.72
CA ASP A 310 -5.23 28.01 10.10
C ASP A 310 -4.49 26.66 10.22
N GLU A 311 -3.28 26.71 10.76
CA GLU A 311 -2.44 25.54 11.02
C GLU A 311 -3.10 24.52 11.98
N PHE A 312 -3.89 24.97 12.97
CA PHE A 312 -4.56 24.09 13.93
C PHE A 312 -5.67 23.27 13.28
N PHE A 313 -6.29 23.84 12.24
CA PHE A 313 -7.20 23.11 11.39
C PHE A 313 -6.40 21.94 10.80
N LEU A 314 -5.35 22.24 10.07
CA LEU A 314 -4.52 21.28 9.36
C LEU A 314 -3.87 20.16 10.20
N ARG A 315 -3.46 20.44 11.44
CA ARG A 315 -2.92 19.44 12.38
C ARG A 315 -3.90 18.31 12.72
N ASN A 316 -5.20 18.47 12.40
CA ASN A 316 -6.23 17.49 12.71
C ASN A 316 -6.70 16.65 11.51
N TYR A 317 -6.22 16.86 10.29
CA TYR A 317 -6.80 16.19 9.12
C TYR A 317 -6.10 14.91 8.71
N ASN A 318 -6.65 13.79 9.17
CA ASN A 318 -6.49 12.52 8.46
C ASN A 318 -7.34 12.47 7.19
N GLY A 319 -8.26 13.42 7.03
CA GLY A 319 -9.13 13.56 5.87
C GLY A 319 -8.52 14.35 4.71
N VAL A 320 -7.25 14.76 4.73
CA VAL A 320 -6.68 15.56 3.63
C VAL A 320 -6.91 14.90 2.27
N PRO A 321 -6.66 13.60 2.04
CA PRO A 321 -6.97 12.97 0.75
C PRO A 321 -8.45 13.13 0.34
N TYR A 322 -9.39 12.92 1.27
CA TYR A 322 -10.82 13.07 1.01
C TYR A 322 -11.18 14.52 0.69
N PHE A 323 -10.69 15.45 1.52
CA PHE A 323 -10.89 16.87 1.34
C PHE A 323 -10.32 17.37 0.01
N PHE A 324 -9.12 16.91 -0.36
CA PHE A 324 -8.46 17.26 -1.60
C PHE A 324 -9.28 16.89 -2.83
N THR A 325 -10.04 15.78 -2.79
CA THR A 325 -10.95 15.40 -3.88
C THR A 325 -12.19 16.29 -3.99
N ARG A 326 -12.53 17.03 -2.94
CA ARG A 326 -13.69 17.94 -2.89
C ARG A 326 -13.31 19.38 -3.24
N LEU A 327 -12.03 19.73 -3.16
CA LEU A 327 -11.53 21.04 -3.53
C LEU A 327 -11.79 21.34 -5.01
N ARG A 328 -12.51 22.43 -5.27
CA ARG A 328 -12.69 22.99 -6.60
C ARG A 328 -11.69 24.11 -6.81
N GLY A 329 -11.08 24.16 -8.00
CA GLY A 329 -10.11 25.18 -8.37
C GLY A 329 -8.66 24.74 -8.18
N ARG A 330 -7.84 25.10 -9.16
CA ARG A 330 -6.41 24.77 -9.20
C ARG A 330 -5.64 25.46 -8.06
N GLU A 331 -5.96 26.73 -7.83
CA GLU A 331 -5.28 27.56 -6.84
C GLU A 331 -5.48 27.05 -5.41
N ILE A 332 -6.73 26.71 -5.05
CA ILE A 332 -7.05 26.21 -3.72
C ILE A 332 -6.38 24.85 -3.47
N ARG A 333 -6.33 23.97 -4.46
CA ARG A 333 -5.61 22.69 -4.37
C ARG A 333 -4.12 22.89 -4.19
N TYR A 334 -3.51 23.82 -4.94
CA TYR A 334 -2.11 24.19 -4.76
C TYR A 334 -1.84 24.72 -3.34
N MET A 335 -2.63 25.69 -2.88
CA MET A 335 -2.45 26.26 -1.54
C MET A 335 -2.61 25.20 -0.46
N CYS A 336 -3.60 24.31 -0.60
CA CYS A 336 -3.78 23.19 0.34
C CYS A 336 -2.54 22.29 0.39
N ILE A 337 -2.02 21.81 -0.75
CA ILE A 337 -0.84 20.92 -0.74
C ILE A 337 0.42 21.66 -0.26
N ALA A 338 0.61 22.92 -0.65
CA ALA A 338 1.75 23.74 -0.24
C ALA A 338 1.76 23.94 1.29
N THR A 339 0.62 24.34 1.87
CA THR A 339 0.48 24.49 3.32
C THR A 339 0.63 23.14 4.03
N CYS A 340 0.07 22.06 3.49
CA CYS A 340 0.22 20.74 4.09
C CYS A 340 1.67 20.24 4.09
N LEU A 341 2.44 20.55 3.05
CA LEU A 341 3.87 20.28 3.00
C LEU A 341 4.63 21.19 3.96
N GLU A 342 4.39 22.50 3.96
CA GLU A 342 5.12 23.43 4.85
C GLU A 342 5.14 22.97 6.32
N PHE A 343 3.99 22.50 6.83
CA PHE A 343 3.86 22.04 8.21
C PHE A 343 4.03 20.52 8.41
N LYS A 344 4.54 19.78 7.41
CA LYS A 344 4.79 18.32 7.48
C LYS A 344 3.55 17.50 7.89
N LEU A 345 2.40 17.85 7.33
CA LEU A 345 1.10 17.32 7.75
C LEU A 345 0.66 16.10 6.95
N LEU A 346 1.21 15.95 5.75
CA LEU A 346 0.96 14.82 4.88
C LEU A 346 1.92 13.69 5.22
N ARG A 347 1.41 12.48 5.16
CA ARG A 347 2.28 11.30 5.08
C ARG A 347 2.68 11.07 3.65
N SER A 348 3.69 10.23 3.46
CA SER A 348 4.19 9.81 2.16
C SER A 348 3.09 9.46 1.16
N PHE A 349 2.16 8.59 1.56
CA PHE A 349 1.07 8.17 0.69
C PHE A 349 0.05 9.29 0.42
N ASP A 350 -0.17 10.19 1.36
CA ASP A 350 -1.10 11.31 1.19
C ASP A 350 -0.51 12.35 0.22
N VAL A 351 0.82 12.59 0.28
CA VAL A 351 1.55 13.39 -0.72
C VAL A 351 1.40 12.77 -2.11
N TYR A 352 1.68 11.48 -2.24
CA TYR A 352 1.52 10.75 -3.50
C TYR A 352 0.10 10.91 -4.07
N PHE A 353 -0.91 10.66 -3.23
CA PHE A 353 -2.30 10.77 -3.62
C PHE A 353 -2.63 12.18 -4.13
N CYS A 354 -2.28 13.23 -3.37
CA CYS A 354 -2.61 14.60 -3.75
C CYS A 354 -1.92 15.03 -5.05
N LEU A 355 -0.63 14.68 -5.22
CA LEU A 355 0.11 14.98 -6.47
C LEU A 355 -0.51 14.30 -7.69
N HIS A 356 -1.07 13.10 -7.53
CA HIS A 356 -1.71 12.35 -8.64
C HIS A 356 -3.13 12.81 -8.97
N GLN A 357 -3.74 13.68 -8.16
CA GLN A 357 -5.03 14.30 -8.48
C GLN A 357 -4.89 15.51 -9.43
N PHE A 358 -3.67 15.97 -9.69
CA PHE A 358 -3.42 17.03 -10.67
C PHE A 358 -3.31 16.46 -12.08
N HIS A 359 -3.84 17.19 -13.06
CA HIS A 359 -3.51 16.95 -14.46
C HIS A 359 -2.04 17.31 -14.73
N ALA A 360 -1.47 16.82 -15.83
CA ALA A 360 -0.04 17.01 -16.12
C ALA A 360 0.36 18.50 -16.24
N ASP A 361 -0.48 19.31 -16.87
CA ASP A 361 -0.33 20.77 -16.98
C ASP A 361 -0.40 21.45 -15.61
N GLU A 362 -1.37 21.04 -14.78
CA GLU A 362 -1.55 21.57 -13.42
C GLU A 362 -0.39 21.20 -12.51
N LEU A 363 0.09 19.96 -12.58
CA LEU A 363 1.20 19.47 -11.78
C LEU A 363 2.48 20.24 -12.09
N ASN A 364 2.75 20.52 -13.37
CA ASN A 364 3.90 21.34 -13.76
C ASN A 364 3.82 22.75 -13.17
N ASN A 365 2.63 23.35 -13.14
CA ASN A 365 2.41 24.65 -12.49
C ASN A 365 2.63 24.57 -10.97
N VAL A 366 2.15 23.51 -10.32
CA VAL A 366 2.42 23.27 -8.89
C VAL A 366 3.93 23.17 -8.66
N ILE A 367 4.65 22.36 -9.45
CA ILE A 367 6.10 22.13 -9.31
C ILE A 367 6.92 23.42 -9.41
N THR A 368 6.58 24.33 -10.32
CA THR A 368 7.31 25.60 -10.47
C THR A 368 7.13 26.53 -9.27
N ARG A 369 6.03 26.38 -8.52
CA ARG A 369 5.68 27.24 -7.38
C ARG A 369 6.13 26.69 -6.04
N LEU A 370 6.43 25.39 -5.94
CA LEU A 370 6.90 24.78 -4.69
C LEU A 370 8.23 25.38 -4.23
N THR A 371 8.34 25.59 -2.92
CA THR A 371 9.58 25.99 -2.27
C THR A 371 10.57 24.82 -2.22
N ARG A 372 11.86 25.11 -1.99
CA ARG A 372 12.88 24.08 -1.80
C ARG A 372 12.50 23.10 -0.69
N ASN A 373 12.08 23.61 0.46
CA ASN A 373 11.69 22.78 1.61
C ASN A 373 10.51 21.86 1.29
N GLN A 374 9.51 22.35 0.55
CA GLN A 374 8.37 21.54 0.13
C GLN A 374 8.79 20.44 -0.85
N MET A 375 9.68 20.73 -1.80
CA MET A 375 10.22 19.70 -2.71
C MET A 375 11.01 18.64 -1.95
N LEU A 376 11.85 19.03 -0.98
CA LEU A 376 12.58 18.09 -0.13
C LEU A 376 11.64 17.15 0.63
N GLN A 377 10.52 17.66 1.14
CA GLN A 377 9.51 16.83 1.81
C GLN A 377 8.79 15.87 0.87
N ILE A 378 8.54 16.30 -0.38
CA ILE A 378 8.02 15.40 -1.40
C ILE A 378 9.03 14.27 -1.65
N PHE A 379 10.29 14.58 -1.89
CA PHE A 379 11.29 13.55 -2.14
C PHE A 379 11.49 12.61 -0.94
N ASP A 380 11.58 13.15 0.27
CA ASP A 380 11.64 12.37 1.50
C ASP A 380 10.42 11.44 1.63
N SER A 381 9.22 11.94 1.29
CA SER A 381 8.01 11.12 1.24
C SER A 381 8.16 9.91 0.32
N PHE A 382 8.83 10.06 -0.82
CA PHE A 382 9.09 8.97 -1.77
C PHE A 382 10.28 8.08 -1.40
N LEU A 383 11.16 8.49 -0.48
CA LEU A 383 12.20 7.63 0.10
C LEU A 383 11.68 6.77 1.25
N ASN A 384 10.47 7.01 1.72
CA ASN A 384 9.85 6.27 2.81
C ASN A 384 8.88 5.21 2.29
N TRP A 385 8.67 4.17 3.10
CA TRP A 385 7.77 3.07 2.79
C TRP A 385 6.32 3.56 2.55
N PRO A 386 5.61 3.03 1.54
CA PRO A 386 6.01 2.01 0.55
C PRO A 386 6.43 2.61 -0.80
N LEU A 387 6.78 3.90 -0.89
CA LEU A 387 6.83 4.63 -2.16
C LEU A 387 8.19 4.62 -2.87
N GLN A 388 9.19 3.92 -2.34
CA GLN A 388 10.59 3.96 -2.81
C GLN A 388 10.75 3.64 -4.29
N SER A 389 9.97 2.69 -4.82
CA SER A 389 10.00 2.35 -6.25
C SER A 389 9.58 3.49 -7.19
N LYS A 390 8.98 4.56 -6.65
CA LYS A 390 8.53 5.75 -7.37
C LYS A 390 9.42 6.96 -7.17
N PHE A 391 10.47 6.84 -6.36
CA PHE A 391 11.38 7.93 -6.10
C PHE A 391 11.99 8.51 -7.38
N LEU A 392 12.58 7.65 -8.23
CA LEU A 392 13.21 8.09 -9.48
C LEU A 392 12.19 8.67 -10.48
N ASP A 393 10.98 8.10 -10.56
CA ASP A 393 9.89 8.65 -11.39
C ASP A 393 9.56 10.10 -10.98
N VAL A 394 9.56 10.38 -9.68
CA VAL A 394 9.25 11.72 -9.13
C VAL A 394 10.42 12.67 -9.31
N VAL A 395 11.66 12.21 -9.05
CA VAL A 395 12.88 12.98 -9.36
C VAL A 395 12.88 13.44 -10.82
N ASN A 396 12.61 12.53 -11.76
CA ASN A 396 12.61 12.86 -13.18
C ASN A 396 11.51 13.89 -13.54
N ARG A 397 10.35 13.84 -12.88
CA ARG A 397 9.29 14.87 -13.04
C ARG A 397 9.72 16.24 -12.52
N PHE A 398 10.54 16.28 -11.48
CA PHE A 398 11.01 17.51 -10.83
C PHE A 398 12.40 17.96 -11.34
N LYS A 399 12.90 17.31 -12.40
CA LYS A 399 14.28 17.45 -12.89
C LYS A 399 14.67 18.90 -13.19
N THR A 400 13.76 19.70 -13.76
CA THR A 400 14.00 21.12 -14.09
C THR A 400 14.14 22.02 -12.87
N ARG A 401 13.73 21.55 -11.69
CA ARG A 401 13.80 22.27 -10.41
C ARG A 401 14.85 21.69 -9.46
N LEU A 402 15.52 20.60 -9.86
CA LEU A 402 16.55 19.95 -9.06
C LEU A 402 17.84 20.78 -9.14
N ASP A 403 18.18 21.48 -8.07
CA ASP A 403 19.46 22.20 -7.95
C ASP A 403 20.52 21.35 -7.22
N LYS A 404 21.76 21.84 -7.17
CA LYS A 404 22.90 21.15 -6.52
C LYS A 404 22.67 20.91 -5.02
N GLU A 405 21.93 21.79 -4.37
CA GLU A 405 21.66 21.69 -2.94
C GLU A 405 20.63 20.60 -2.64
N ILE A 406 19.54 20.55 -3.42
CA ILE A 406 18.53 19.50 -3.34
C ILE A 406 19.15 18.15 -3.69
N PHE A 407 19.90 18.06 -4.78
CA PHE A 407 20.59 16.81 -5.18
C PHE A 407 21.43 16.25 -4.04
N MET A 408 22.28 17.10 -3.45
CA MET A 408 23.11 16.74 -2.31
C MET A 408 22.31 16.30 -1.09
N PHE A 409 21.21 16.99 -0.76
CA PHE A 409 20.34 16.59 0.34
C PHE A 409 19.74 15.20 0.11
N LEU A 410 19.33 14.88 -1.11
CA LEU A 410 18.79 13.56 -1.46
C LEU A 410 19.83 12.44 -1.35
N ILE A 411 21.08 12.71 -1.77
CA ILE A 411 22.20 11.79 -1.56
C ILE A 411 22.44 11.54 -0.08
N VAL A 412 22.48 12.59 0.75
CA VAL A 412 22.65 12.44 2.20
C VAL A 412 21.49 11.66 2.82
N GLY A 413 20.25 11.90 2.38
CA GLY A 413 19.08 11.14 2.83
C GLY A 413 19.17 9.66 2.48
N LEU A 414 19.61 9.31 1.27
CA LEU A 414 19.82 7.92 0.84
C LEU A 414 20.94 7.23 1.64
N LEU A 415 22.07 7.91 1.84
CA LEU A 415 23.17 7.40 2.66
C LEU A 415 22.73 7.16 4.10
N HIS A 416 21.97 8.08 4.69
CA HIS A 416 21.43 7.93 6.04
C HIS A 416 20.56 6.67 6.17
N LYS A 417 19.69 6.37 5.19
CA LYS A 417 18.89 5.14 5.17
C LYS A 417 19.78 3.89 5.16
N LEU A 418 20.82 3.89 4.34
CA LEU A 418 21.77 2.77 4.23
C LEU A 418 22.54 2.55 5.53
N GLU A 419 23.05 3.62 6.15
CA GLU A 419 23.83 3.56 7.39
C GLU A 419 23.01 3.16 8.60
N CYS A 420 21.76 3.60 8.67
CA CYS A 420 20.81 3.13 9.66
C CYS A 420 20.37 1.68 9.40
N GLY A 421 20.86 1.02 8.34
CA GLY A 421 20.59 -0.38 8.05
C GLY A 421 19.16 -0.64 7.61
N TRP A 422 18.51 0.32 6.94
CA TRP A 422 17.14 0.14 6.44
C TRP A 422 17.14 -0.92 5.34
N LYS A 423 16.28 -1.94 5.48
CA LYS A 423 16.17 -3.09 4.54
C LYS A 423 14.79 -3.24 3.92
N ASP A 424 13.95 -2.20 4.03
CA ASP A 424 12.61 -2.17 3.44
C ASP A 424 12.62 -1.91 1.93
N TYR A 425 13.75 -1.42 1.38
CA TYR A 425 13.96 -1.27 -0.07
C TYR A 425 15.44 -1.37 -0.49
N GLU A 426 15.70 -1.50 -1.79
CA GLU A 426 17.04 -1.53 -2.39
C GLU A 426 17.62 -0.10 -2.56
N TYR A 427 17.85 0.62 -1.45
CA TYR A 427 18.32 2.01 -1.49
C TYR A 427 19.66 2.20 -2.19
N ALA A 428 20.57 1.22 -2.12
CA ALA A 428 21.84 1.29 -2.83
C ALA A 428 21.65 1.34 -4.35
N ASN A 429 20.65 0.62 -4.88
CA ASN A 429 20.31 0.66 -6.29
C ASN A 429 19.66 2.01 -6.67
N ILE A 430 18.79 2.56 -5.80
CA ILE A 430 18.27 3.93 -6.00
C ILE A 430 19.42 4.93 -6.06
N LEU A 431 20.34 4.88 -5.09
CA LEU A 431 21.48 5.78 -5.01
C LEU A 431 22.35 5.69 -6.26
N LYS A 432 22.65 4.46 -6.73
CA LYS A 432 23.42 4.25 -7.95
C LYS A 432 22.77 4.89 -9.17
N ILE A 433 21.51 4.56 -9.44
CA ILE A 433 20.80 5.10 -10.61
C ILE A 433 20.67 6.62 -10.51
N PHE A 434 20.34 7.15 -9.32
CA PHE A 434 20.22 8.58 -9.10
C PHE A 434 21.56 9.31 -9.25
N TRP A 435 22.67 8.73 -8.80
CA TRP A 435 24.00 9.29 -8.96
C TRP A 435 24.42 9.39 -10.43
N ASP A 436 24.20 8.30 -11.18
CA ASP A 436 24.59 8.19 -12.60
C ASP A 436 23.75 9.12 -13.51
N GLU A 437 22.50 9.43 -13.14
CA GLU A 437 21.62 10.29 -13.94
C GLU A 437 22.02 11.77 -13.92
N PHE A 438 22.80 12.21 -12.93
CA PHE A 438 23.09 13.63 -12.66
C PHE A 438 24.60 13.95 -12.56
N PRO A 439 25.43 13.63 -13.58
CA PRO A 439 26.88 13.82 -13.51
C PRO A 439 27.32 15.29 -13.34
N SER A 440 26.56 16.24 -13.91
CA SER A 440 26.83 17.68 -13.76
C SER A 440 26.70 18.18 -12.31
N TYR A 441 26.10 17.39 -11.43
CA TYR A 441 25.90 17.72 -10.02
C TYR A 441 27.02 17.19 -9.14
N HIS A 442 27.88 16.29 -9.63
CA HIS A 442 28.99 15.70 -8.85
C HIS A 442 29.97 16.77 -8.33
N SER A 443 30.13 17.88 -9.05
CA SER A 443 30.96 19.01 -8.63
C SER A 443 30.48 19.64 -7.30
N SER A 444 29.24 19.39 -6.86
CA SER A 444 28.76 19.87 -5.55
C SER A 444 29.46 19.19 -4.36
N PHE A 445 30.17 18.09 -4.60
CA PHE A 445 30.86 17.31 -3.57
C PHE A 445 32.36 17.62 -3.45
N GLU A 446 32.92 18.49 -4.29
CA GLU A 446 34.35 18.86 -4.25
C GLU A 446 34.81 19.36 -2.88
N LYS A 447 33.91 19.98 -2.11
CA LYS A 447 34.18 20.48 -0.75
C LYS A 447 33.66 19.56 0.36
N LYS A 448 33.15 18.38 0.01
CA LYS A 448 32.49 17.41 0.93
C LYS A 448 33.03 16.00 0.70
N GLN A 449 34.33 15.85 0.88
CA GLN A 449 35.05 14.61 0.64
C GLN A 449 34.45 13.44 1.43
N ASP A 450 34.00 13.68 2.66
CA ASP A 450 33.36 12.69 3.52
C ASP A 450 32.10 12.07 2.89
N VAL A 451 31.25 12.89 2.25
CA VAL A 451 30.05 12.40 1.58
C VAL A 451 30.41 11.64 0.31
N LEU A 452 31.40 12.14 -0.45
CA LEU A 452 31.88 11.48 -1.66
C LEU A 452 32.48 10.10 -1.38
N ASP A 453 33.27 9.97 -0.31
CA ASP A 453 33.86 8.69 0.11
C ASP A 453 32.76 7.67 0.46
N ARG A 454 31.70 8.12 1.15
CA ARG A 454 30.54 7.28 1.48
C ARG A 454 29.75 6.86 0.24
N VAL A 455 29.55 7.76 -0.72
CA VAL A 455 28.94 7.41 -2.02
C VAL A 455 29.80 6.37 -2.74
N ASN A 456 31.10 6.61 -2.87
CA ASN A 456 32.03 5.70 -3.54
C ASN A 456 32.09 4.34 -2.86
N TYR A 457 32.01 4.30 -1.53
CA TYR A 457 31.90 3.05 -0.79
C TYR A 457 30.66 2.26 -1.20
N VAL A 458 29.48 2.89 -1.27
CA VAL A 458 28.23 2.23 -1.69
C VAL A 458 28.30 1.81 -3.16
N LEU A 459 28.85 2.65 -4.04
CA LEU A 459 28.92 2.38 -5.49
C LEU A 459 29.89 1.25 -5.85
N ASN A 460 31.01 1.15 -5.12
CA ASN A 460 32.07 0.15 -5.36
C ASN A 460 31.94 -1.12 -4.51
N SER A 461 31.08 -1.11 -3.49
CA SER A 461 30.84 -2.31 -2.68
C SER A 461 30.23 -3.40 -3.56
N PRO A 462 30.76 -4.63 -3.55
CA PRO A 462 30.11 -5.78 -4.17
C PRO A 462 28.84 -6.05 -3.36
N LEU A 463 27.73 -5.47 -3.79
CA LEU A 463 26.48 -5.43 -3.04
C LEU A 463 26.10 -6.83 -2.54
N PRO A 464 26.08 -7.07 -1.22
CA PRO A 464 25.54 -8.29 -0.66
C PRO A 464 24.02 -8.11 -0.64
N PHE A 465 23.31 -8.71 -1.58
CA PHE A 465 21.84 -8.68 -1.61
C PHE A 465 21.20 -9.90 -0.95
#